data_AF-A0A3B4Z3U8-F1
#
_entry.id   AF-A0A3B4Z3U8-F1
#
_cell.length_a   1.000
_cell.length_b   1.000
_cell.length_c   1.000
_cell.angle_alpha   90.00
_cell.angle_beta   90.00
_cell.angle_gamma   90.00
#
_symmetry.space_group_name_H-M   'P 1'
#
loop_
_entity.id
_entity.type
_entity.pdbx_description
1 polymer ?
#
loop_
_entity_poly.entity_id
_entity_poly.type
_entity_poly.pdbx_seq_one_letter_code
_entity_poly.pdbx_strand_id
1 'polypeptide(L)'
;MLSIGLIQHYNRYCCTYRSYVPNVCEIWGIYSWNKWWRKTNIPLFNRAQTGHRSLLLLTTHRANMMVGFRSCLVVQWLALAAVLGTVFGLGEDLDRPLFGPPGSPIRLHESDPGLKKALEFAEERYNRGSNAMHLRRVSRLISATKQLVKGIRYTITVEVSNTQCKKSTMLRTCDFYPESQKLKTELCMFEVWDVPWQGTSTLLKQKCQPKVEVEETNKVEDSSTSQSPEESVELLGQFKEFMAKYNKVYSSQEEADRRLRIFHENLKTAEKLQSLDQGSAEYGVTKFSDLTEEEFRSTYLNPLLSQWTLQRPMKPASPARGPAPASWDWRDHGAVSPVKNQGMCGSCWAFSVTGNIEGQWFLKNGALLSLSEQELVDCDGLDQACRGGLPSNAYEAIEKLGGLETETDYTYTGQKQRCDFTTRKVAAYINSSVELSKDEKEIAAWLAENGPVSVALNAFAMQFYRKGVSHPFKIFCNPWMIDHAVLMVGYGERKGMPFWAIKNSWGEDYGEQGYYYLYRGSNACGINRMCSSAVIN
;
A
#
# COMPACT_ATOMS: atom_id res chain seq x y z
N MET A 1 12.92 65.26 -34.40
CA MET A 1 14.32 65.73 -34.44
C MET A 1 15.13 64.96 -33.41
N LEU A 2 16.45 64.83 -33.62
CA LEU A 2 17.54 64.54 -32.66
C LEU A 2 17.18 63.93 -31.29
N SER A 3 17.73 62.75 -30.98
CA SER A 3 18.17 62.40 -29.63
C SER A 3 19.28 61.33 -29.63
N ILE A 4 20.46 61.74 -29.13
CA ILE A 4 21.28 61.06 -28.12
C ILE A 4 21.84 59.65 -28.46
N GLY A 5 23.16 59.58 -28.61
CA GLY A 5 23.98 58.37 -28.35
C GLY A 5 24.56 58.39 -26.92
N LEU A 6 25.56 57.59 -26.55
CA LEU A 6 26.44 56.69 -27.31
C LEU A 6 27.24 55.82 -26.30
N ILE A 7 28.05 54.85 -26.79
CA ILE A 7 29.17 54.19 -26.07
C ILE A 7 28.73 53.12 -25.02
N GLN A 8 29.33 51.91 -24.89
CA GLN A 8 30.68 51.44 -25.27
C GLN A 8 30.79 49.95 -25.73
N HIS A 9 31.51 49.70 -26.84
CA HIS A 9 32.40 48.54 -27.18
C HIS A 9 31.97 47.04 -27.06
N TYR A 10 32.61 46.05 -27.71
CA TYR A 10 33.75 45.99 -28.68
C TYR A 10 33.53 44.90 -29.78
N ASN A 11 34.35 44.92 -30.85
CA ASN A 11 34.45 44.06 -32.06
C ASN A 11 34.23 42.53 -31.87
N ARG A 12 33.70 41.74 -32.84
CA ARG A 12 34.05 41.49 -34.28
C ARG A 12 35.46 40.88 -34.49
N TYR A 13 35.72 39.99 -35.47
CA TYR A 13 35.01 39.53 -36.69
C TYR A 13 34.91 37.96 -36.69
N CYS A 14 34.59 37.16 -37.73
CA CYS A 14 34.28 37.34 -39.17
C CYS A 14 33.43 36.15 -39.74
N CYS A 15 33.17 36.15 -41.05
CA CYS A 15 32.58 35.04 -41.86
C CYS A 15 33.48 34.78 -43.11
N THR A 16 33.30 33.78 -43.98
CA THR A 16 32.21 33.66 -45.00
C THR A 16 32.09 32.29 -45.71
N TYR A 17 30.85 31.93 -46.07
CA TYR A 17 30.33 31.12 -47.20
C TYR A 17 31.26 30.38 -48.19
N ARG A 18 30.89 29.12 -48.51
CA ARG A 18 30.16 28.76 -49.76
C ARG A 18 29.49 27.37 -49.69
N SER A 19 28.54 27.10 -50.60
CA SER A 19 27.69 25.88 -50.65
C SER A 19 27.80 25.14 -51.98
N TYR A 20 27.55 23.82 -52.02
CA TYR A 20 26.90 23.10 -53.14
C TYR A 20 26.49 21.66 -52.73
N VAL A 21 25.52 21.06 -53.44
CA VAL A 21 25.02 19.67 -53.29
C VAL A 21 24.91 19.04 -54.70
N PRO A 22 24.87 17.70 -54.86
CA PRO A 22 23.57 17.08 -55.22
C PRO A 22 23.30 15.69 -54.61
N ASN A 23 22.04 15.24 -54.68
CA ASN A 23 21.56 13.91 -54.25
C ASN A 23 21.50 12.91 -55.41
N VAL A 24 21.58 11.60 -55.12
CA VAL A 24 20.91 10.54 -55.91
C VAL A 24 20.37 9.42 -55.00
N CYS A 25 19.07 9.15 -55.18
CA CYS A 25 18.26 7.92 -55.13
C CYS A 25 18.98 6.52 -55.09
N GLU A 26 18.37 5.38 -54.72
CA GLU A 26 17.02 5.04 -54.21
C GLU A 26 16.91 3.55 -53.72
N ILE A 27 15.84 3.23 -52.96
CA ILE A 27 15.00 1.98 -53.00
C ILE A 27 15.56 0.58 -52.59
N TRP A 28 14.93 0.03 -51.53
CA TRP A 28 14.67 -1.41 -51.18
C TRP A 28 15.89 -2.34 -50.94
N GLY A 29 15.81 -3.45 -50.20
CA GLY A 29 14.76 -3.98 -49.31
C GLY A 29 14.95 -5.47 -48.95
N ILE A 30 14.44 -5.89 -47.77
CA ILE A 30 14.03 -7.28 -47.42
C ILE A 30 15.11 -8.41 -47.29
N TYR A 31 15.29 -8.85 -46.03
CA TYR A 31 15.51 -10.23 -45.52
C TYR A 31 16.83 -11.05 -45.68
N SER A 32 17.07 -11.80 -44.60
CA SER A 32 17.63 -13.17 -44.51
C SER A 32 19.15 -13.40 -44.37
N TRP A 33 19.45 -14.50 -43.68
CA TRP A 33 20.77 -15.08 -43.37
C TRP A 33 21.25 -16.09 -44.43
N ASN A 34 22.50 -16.52 -44.24
CA ASN A 34 23.03 -17.89 -44.40
C ASN A 34 23.76 -18.33 -45.71
N LYS A 35 25.04 -18.72 -45.48
CA LYS A 35 25.72 -19.96 -45.93
C LYS A 35 26.39 -20.06 -47.32
N TRP A 36 27.44 -20.92 -47.33
CA TRP A 36 28.14 -21.57 -48.45
C TRP A 36 29.11 -20.71 -49.31
N TRP A 37 30.25 -21.21 -49.84
CA TRP A 37 31.01 -22.46 -49.55
C TRP A 37 32.50 -22.42 -49.97
N ARG A 38 33.20 -23.55 -49.74
CA ARG A 38 34.63 -23.91 -49.90
C ARG A 38 35.47 -23.37 -51.07
N LYS A 39 36.78 -23.23 -50.77
CA LYS A 39 38.02 -23.70 -51.48
C LYS A 39 39.18 -23.55 -50.46
N THR A 40 40.30 -24.28 -50.38
CA THR A 40 40.91 -25.55 -50.87
C THR A 40 42.15 -25.82 -49.97
N ASN A 41 42.90 -26.95 -49.91
CA ASN A 41 43.03 -28.19 -50.68
C ASN A 41 43.57 -29.35 -49.78
N ILE A 42 43.98 -30.52 -50.33
CA ILE A 42 44.75 -31.61 -49.64
C ILE A 42 45.79 -32.20 -50.63
N PRO A 43 46.98 -32.71 -50.22
CA PRO A 43 47.21 -34.15 -49.92
C PRO A 43 47.96 -34.41 -48.58
N LEU A 44 47.66 -35.48 -47.80
CA LEU A 44 48.37 -36.80 -47.70
C LEU A 44 49.82 -36.75 -47.14
N PHE A 45 50.34 -37.68 -46.29
CA PHE A 45 49.90 -39.04 -45.92
C PHE A 45 50.53 -39.56 -44.58
N ASN A 46 49.77 -40.36 -43.81
CA ASN A 46 50.17 -41.56 -43.00
C ASN A 46 50.94 -41.52 -41.64
N ARG A 47 50.38 -42.28 -40.67
CA ARG A 47 50.97 -43.05 -39.52
C ARG A 47 51.74 -42.32 -38.39
N ALA A 48 51.81 -42.83 -37.14
CA ALA A 48 50.98 -43.77 -36.34
C ALA A 48 51.44 -43.84 -34.85
N GLN A 49 50.67 -44.57 -34.01
CA GLN A 49 51.02 -45.25 -32.74
C GLN A 49 51.16 -44.47 -31.40
N THR A 50 50.33 -44.89 -30.42
CA THR A 50 50.58 -45.16 -28.96
C THR A 50 51.22 -44.10 -28.03
N GLY A 51 50.87 -43.99 -26.74
CA GLY A 51 49.91 -44.77 -25.93
C GLY A 51 49.97 -44.42 -24.43
N HIS A 52 49.23 -45.17 -23.58
CA HIS A 52 49.15 -45.19 -22.09
C HIS A 52 50.13 -44.32 -21.25
N ARG A 53 49.70 -43.72 -20.13
CA ARG A 53 49.37 -44.44 -18.87
C ARG A 53 48.49 -43.65 -17.88
N SER A 54 48.06 -44.35 -16.84
CA SER A 54 47.32 -43.86 -15.66
C SER A 54 48.01 -44.31 -14.36
N LEU A 55 47.39 -43.98 -13.21
CA LEU A 55 47.50 -44.61 -11.87
C LEU A 55 48.66 -44.23 -10.90
N LEU A 56 48.23 -43.88 -9.66
CA LEU A 56 48.76 -44.28 -8.32
C LEU A 56 50.22 -43.88 -7.91
N LEU A 57 50.62 -43.78 -6.62
CA LEU A 57 49.98 -43.52 -5.30
C LEU A 57 51.08 -43.30 -4.20
N LEU A 58 50.67 -43.07 -2.95
CA LEU A 58 51.32 -43.43 -1.66
C LEU A 58 52.57 -42.66 -1.13
N THR A 59 52.39 -42.02 0.05
CA THR A 59 53.23 -42.10 1.30
C THR A 59 54.67 -41.50 1.31
N THR A 60 55.29 -41.08 2.44
CA THR A 60 54.93 -40.87 3.87
C THR A 60 56.04 -40.05 4.55
N HIS A 61 55.80 -39.38 5.70
CA HIS A 61 56.66 -39.53 6.90
C HIS A 61 56.07 -38.89 8.19
N ARG A 62 56.56 -39.35 9.36
CA ARG A 62 56.30 -38.82 10.73
C ARG A 62 57.02 -37.47 10.95
N ALA A 63 56.59 -36.49 11.74
CA ALA A 63 55.85 -36.42 13.02
C ALA A 63 56.71 -36.57 14.30
N ASN A 64 57.07 -35.42 14.93
CA ASN A 64 57.17 -35.20 16.39
C ASN A 64 57.82 -33.83 16.72
N MET A 65 57.14 -32.93 17.46
CA MET A 65 57.64 -32.39 18.76
C MET A 65 56.73 -31.31 19.40
N MET A 66 56.76 -31.29 20.74
CA MET A 66 56.38 -30.23 21.70
C MET A 66 54.91 -29.76 21.79
N VAL A 67 54.37 -29.92 23.01
CA VAL A 67 53.14 -29.30 23.52
C VAL A 67 53.52 -28.05 24.33
N GLY A 68 52.78 -26.94 24.20
CA GLY A 68 52.93 -25.79 25.09
C GLY A 68 52.08 -24.58 24.74
N PHE A 69 51.29 -24.10 25.73
CA PHE A 69 50.65 -22.78 25.82
C PHE A 69 49.87 -22.23 24.61
N ARG A 70 48.53 -22.11 24.76
CA ARG A 70 47.85 -20.80 24.92
C ARG A 70 46.34 -20.94 25.13
N SER A 71 45.90 -20.80 26.38
CA SER A 71 44.48 -20.71 26.77
C SER A 71 44.26 -19.56 27.76
N CYS A 72 44.51 -18.30 27.35
CA CYS A 72 44.13 -17.08 28.09
C CYS A 72 44.44 -15.79 27.29
N LEU A 73 43.63 -15.42 26.28
CA LEU A 73 43.73 -14.11 25.59
C LEU A 73 42.35 -13.55 25.18
N VAL A 74 41.42 -13.45 26.14
CA VAL A 74 40.12 -12.77 25.96
C VAL A 74 39.90 -11.63 26.99
N VAL A 75 40.77 -11.53 28.00
CA VAL A 75 40.59 -10.64 29.18
C VAL A 75 41.56 -9.44 29.18
N GLN A 76 42.19 -9.11 28.03
CA GLN A 76 43.27 -8.10 27.97
C GLN A 76 43.05 -6.94 26.99
N TRP A 77 41.82 -6.73 26.52
CA TRP A 77 41.41 -5.54 25.73
C TRP A 77 40.37 -4.64 26.44
N LEU A 78 40.10 -4.87 27.73
CA LEU A 78 39.23 -4.01 28.57
C LEU A 78 40.01 -3.19 29.63
N ALA A 79 41.34 -3.27 29.64
CA ALA A 79 42.20 -2.68 30.67
C ALA A 79 43.03 -1.45 30.21
N LEU A 80 42.76 -0.89 29.02
CA LEU A 80 43.48 0.28 28.48
C LEU A 80 42.59 1.52 28.22
N ALA A 81 41.28 1.43 28.48
CA ALA A 81 40.32 2.52 28.26
C ALA A 81 39.94 3.30 29.53
N ALA A 82 40.62 3.05 30.66
CA ALA A 82 40.19 3.49 32.00
C ALA A 82 41.18 4.46 32.71
N VAL A 83 42.24 4.94 32.04
CA VAL A 83 43.33 5.72 32.69
C VAL A 83 43.61 7.08 32.00
N LEU A 84 42.79 7.47 31.02
CA LEU A 84 42.85 8.80 30.36
C LEU A 84 41.48 9.50 30.34
N GLY A 85 40.79 9.47 31.48
CA GLY A 85 39.47 10.09 31.66
C GLY A 85 39.38 11.11 32.82
N THR A 86 40.51 11.52 33.39
CA THR A 86 40.55 12.32 34.65
C THR A 86 41.50 13.53 34.62
N VAL A 87 41.77 14.09 33.43
CA VAL A 87 42.19 15.49 33.23
C VAL A 87 41.46 16.01 31.99
N PHE A 88 41.09 17.30 31.99
CA PHE A 88 40.17 17.99 31.06
C PHE A 88 38.68 17.72 31.34
N GLY A 89 38.10 18.56 32.20
CA GLY A 89 36.66 18.81 32.15
C GLY A 89 36.32 19.58 30.87
N LEU A 90 35.36 19.09 30.11
CA LEU A 90 34.78 19.77 28.95
C LEU A 90 33.31 20.01 29.24
N GLY A 91 32.89 21.29 29.24
CA GLY A 91 31.48 21.65 29.21
C GLY A 91 30.87 21.37 27.84
N GLU A 92 29.54 21.41 27.75
CA GLU A 92 28.80 21.25 26.49
C GLU A 92 28.95 22.50 25.61
N ASP A 93 30.00 22.51 24.80
CA ASP A 93 30.32 23.61 23.88
C ASP A 93 29.55 23.43 22.55
N LEU A 94 28.55 24.28 22.32
CA LEU A 94 27.38 23.99 21.47
C LEU A 94 27.59 24.18 19.95
N ASP A 95 28.77 24.63 19.53
CA ASP A 95 29.04 25.15 18.16
C ASP A 95 30.13 24.37 17.38
N ARG A 96 30.09 23.02 17.39
CA ARG A 96 30.91 22.19 16.49
C ARG A 96 30.09 21.43 15.43
N PRO A 97 30.35 21.63 14.12
CA PRO A 97 29.68 20.86 13.07
C PRO A 97 30.21 19.42 13.02
N LEU A 98 29.32 18.46 13.30
CA LEU A 98 29.56 17.03 13.13
C LEU A 98 29.68 16.67 11.64
N PHE A 99 30.89 16.35 11.19
CA PHE A 99 31.13 15.72 9.88
C PHE A 99 30.66 14.26 9.91
N GLY A 100 29.36 14.07 9.67
CA GLY A 100 28.79 12.74 9.41
C GLY A 100 29.22 12.15 8.05
N PRO A 101 28.95 10.86 7.80
CA PRO A 101 29.27 10.21 6.53
C PRO A 101 28.52 10.88 5.35
N PRO A 102 29.04 10.77 4.10
CA PRO A 102 28.44 11.42 2.94
C PRO A 102 26.94 11.14 2.79
N GLY A 103 26.13 12.20 2.84
CA GLY A 103 24.67 12.11 2.81
C GLY A 103 23.97 12.09 4.18
N SER A 104 24.68 12.29 5.30
CA SER A 104 24.03 12.54 6.60
C SER A 104 23.27 13.88 6.64
N PRO A 105 22.16 14.00 7.39
CA PRO A 105 21.49 15.28 7.61
C PRO A 105 22.39 16.29 8.35
N ILE A 106 22.40 17.54 7.88
CA ILE A 106 23.16 18.66 8.44
C ILE A 106 22.17 19.64 9.08
N ARG A 107 22.38 20.04 10.33
CA ARG A 107 21.56 21.06 11.01
C ARG A 107 21.65 22.42 10.32
N LEU A 108 20.56 23.18 10.35
CA LEU A 108 20.45 24.49 9.71
C LEU A 108 20.14 25.59 10.70
N HIS A 109 20.73 26.75 10.45
CA HIS A 109 20.36 28.01 11.08
C HIS A 109 19.27 28.72 10.26
N GLU A 110 18.47 29.56 10.92
CA GLU A 110 17.32 30.28 10.31
C GLU A 110 17.72 31.24 9.17
N SER A 111 19.00 31.61 9.09
CA SER A 111 19.56 32.44 8.02
C SER A 111 19.84 31.70 6.69
N ASP A 112 19.74 30.36 6.64
CA ASP A 112 19.98 29.58 5.41
C ASP A 112 18.94 29.95 4.32
N PRO A 113 19.34 30.46 3.14
CA PRO A 113 18.39 30.89 2.10
C PRO A 113 17.54 29.74 1.52
N GLY A 114 18.08 28.53 1.49
CA GLY A 114 17.37 27.34 1.05
C GLY A 114 16.30 26.90 2.05
N LEU A 115 16.58 27.03 3.36
CA LEU A 115 15.59 26.83 4.41
C LEU A 115 14.41 27.78 4.26
N LYS A 116 14.65 29.07 4.03
CA LYS A 116 13.58 30.08 3.88
C LYS A 116 12.66 29.74 2.70
N LYS A 117 13.22 29.46 1.52
CA LYS A 117 12.45 29.00 0.34
C LYS A 117 11.62 27.74 0.65
N ALA A 118 12.23 26.73 1.30
CA ALA A 118 11.55 25.49 1.65
C ALA A 118 10.42 25.71 2.68
N LEU A 119 10.60 26.69 3.59
CA LEU A 119 9.62 27.05 4.60
C LEU A 119 8.43 27.82 4.03
N GLU A 120 8.67 28.82 3.16
CA GLU A 120 7.61 29.55 2.46
C GLU A 120 6.72 28.61 1.63
N PHE A 121 7.34 27.66 0.92
CA PHE A 121 6.62 26.60 0.22
C PHE A 121 5.80 25.69 1.15
N ALA A 122 6.33 25.37 2.34
CA ALA A 122 5.59 24.61 3.35
C ALA A 122 4.41 25.41 3.95
N GLU A 123 4.59 26.70 4.26
CA GLU A 123 3.51 27.60 4.70
C GLU A 123 2.38 27.63 3.66
N GLU A 124 2.71 27.84 2.39
CA GLU A 124 1.73 27.93 1.31
C GLU A 124 0.95 26.61 1.16
N ARG A 125 1.67 25.48 1.15
CA ARG A 125 1.08 24.16 0.94
C ARG A 125 0.23 23.67 2.13
N TYR A 126 0.63 24.04 3.36
CA TYR A 126 -0.14 23.85 4.60
C TYR A 126 -1.43 24.68 4.58
N ASN A 127 -1.34 25.98 4.25
CA ASN A 127 -2.51 26.86 4.19
C ASN A 127 -3.50 26.41 3.11
N ARG A 128 -3.02 26.00 1.93
CA ARG A 128 -3.82 25.48 0.82
C ARG A 128 -4.52 24.16 1.15
N GLY A 129 -3.96 23.36 2.07
CA GLY A 129 -4.53 22.08 2.54
C GLY A 129 -5.43 22.20 3.79
N SER A 130 -5.65 23.40 4.33
CA SER A 130 -6.32 23.61 5.62
C SER A 130 -7.66 24.34 5.47
N ASN A 131 -8.70 23.84 6.15
CA ASN A 131 -10.02 24.48 6.19
C ASN A 131 -10.11 25.70 7.14
N ALA A 132 -9.00 26.14 7.74
CA ALA A 132 -8.99 27.33 8.60
C ALA A 132 -9.38 28.60 7.81
N MET A 133 -10.23 29.45 8.41
CA MET A 133 -10.70 30.72 7.82
C MET A 133 -9.58 31.75 7.62
N HIS A 134 -8.64 31.78 8.57
CA HIS A 134 -7.49 32.67 8.57
C HIS A 134 -6.24 31.97 8.02
N LEU A 135 -5.31 32.76 7.50
CA LEU A 135 -3.96 32.30 7.22
C LEU A 135 -3.27 31.92 8.53
N ARG A 136 -2.31 31.00 8.41
CA ARG A 136 -1.46 30.54 9.49
C ARG A 136 -0.01 30.66 9.05
N ARG A 137 0.85 31.13 9.94
CA ARG A 137 2.27 31.36 9.65
C ARG A 137 3.16 30.82 10.77
N VAL A 138 4.41 30.56 10.43
CA VAL A 138 5.43 30.13 11.37
C VAL A 138 5.74 31.27 12.32
N SER A 139 5.48 31.03 13.61
CA SER A 139 5.81 31.96 14.69
C SER A 139 7.19 31.68 15.29
N ARG A 140 7.69 30.45 15.21
CA ARG A 140 9.02 30.07 15.72
C ARG A 140 9.62 28.87 15.00
N LEU A 141 10.89 28.94 14.63
CA LEU A 141 11.68 27.77 14.21
C LEU A 141 12.15 26.98 15.44
N ILE A 142 11.92 25.65 15.44
CA ILE A 142 12.34 24.75 16.53
C ILE A 142 13.57 23.92 16.10
N SER A 143 13.57 23.40 14.88
CA SER A 143 14.75 22.78 14.29
C SER A 143 14.65 22.69 12.76
N ALA A 144 15.79 22.66 12.09
CA ALA A 144 15.85 22.35 10.66
C ALA A 144 17.09 21.53 10.33
N THR A 145 16.97 20.65 9.35
CA THR A 145 18.09 19.91 8.75
C THR A 145 17.94 19.85 7.23
N LYS A 146 19.07 19.82 6.50
CA LYS A 146 19.11 19.45 5.07
C LYS A 146 19.91 18.18 4.85
N GLN A 147 19.48 17.38 3.89
CA GLN A 147 20.15 16.16 3.45
C GLN A 147 20.26 16.18 1.91
N LEU A 148 21.45 15.95 1.39
CA LEU A 148 21.67 15.83 -0.05
C LEU A 148 21.24 14.44 -0.53
N VAL A 149 20.36 14.41 -1.54
CA VAL A 149 19.82 13.21 -2.18
C VAL A 149 19.84 13.43 -3.71
N LYS A 150 18.90 12.88 -4.49
CA LYS A 150 18.66 13.29 -5.89
C LYS A 150 17.97 14.68 -5.99
N GLY A 151 18.41 15.62 -5.16
CA GLY A 151 17.76 16.87 -4.76
C GLY A 151 18.21 17.25 -3.34
N ILE A 152 17.54 18.17 -2.68
CA ILE A 152 17.78 18.53 -1.27
C ILE A 152 16.52 18.21 -0.47
N ARG A 153 16.61 17.30 0.51
CA ARG A 153 15.53 17.08 1.47
C ARG A 153 15.76 17.95 2.70
N TYR A 154 14.84 18.87 2.96
CA TYR A 154 14.74 19.62 4.20
C TYR A 154 13.75 18.91 5.14
N THR A 155 14.14 18.71 6.40
CA THR A 155 13.21 18.33 7.48
C THR A 155 13.17 19.49 8.46
N ILE A 156 11.99 20.09 8.64
CA ILE A 156 11.80 21.37 9.33
C ILE A 156 10.72 21.21 10.39
N THR A 157 11.01 21.61 11.64
CA THR A 157 10.07 21.61 12.77
C THR A 157 9.87 23.04 13.25
N VAL A 158 8.62 23.48 13.32
CA VAL A 158 8.20 24.87 13.53
C VAL A 158 6.93 24.96 14.36
N GLU A 159 6.77 26.04 15.12
CA GLU A 159 5.48 26.42 15.70
C GLU A 159 4.71 27.30 14.71
N VAL A 160 3.43 27.01 14.53
CA VAL A 160 2.53 27.66 13.58
C VAL A 160 1.37 28.31 14.35
N SER A 161 1.15 29.60 14.09
CA SER A 161 0.14 30.44 14.74
C SER A 161 -0.86 31.02 13.74
N ASN A 162 -2.08 31.34 14.21
CA ASN A 162 -3.07 32.07 13.43
C ASN A 162 -2.63 33.53 13.21
N THR A 163 -2.80 34.04 11.98
CA THR A 163 -2.66 35.47 11.68
C THR A 163 -4.03 36.13 11.50
N GLN A 164 -4.06 37.47 11.49
CA GLN A 164 -5.32 38.23 11.42
C GLN A 164 -5.97 38.22 10.02
N CYS A 165 -5.28 37.74 8.98
CA CYS A 165 -5.77 37.82 7.60
C CYS A 165 -6.59 36.59 7.20
N LYS A 166 -7.75 36.82 6.57
CA LYS A 166 -8.54 35.77 5.93
C LYS A 166 -7.86 35.29 4.65
N LYS A 167 -7.98 34.00 4.32
CA LYS A 167 -7.36 33.39 3.11
C LYS A 167 -7.82 33.98 1.77
N SER A 168 -8.91 34.74 1.78
CA SER A 168 -9.46 35.49 0.64
C SER A 168 -8.66 36.74 0.25
N THR A 169 -7.75 37.22 1.10
CA THR A 169 -7.21 38.58 0.97
C THR A 169 -5.73 38.58 0.59
N MET A 170 -5.41 39.06 -0.62
CA MET A 170 -4.05 39.18 -1.17
C MET A 170 -3.25 40.33 -0.53
N LEU A 171 -2.97 40.23 0.78
CA LEU A 171 -2.09 41.15 1.51
C LEU A 171 -0.66 40.60 1.60
N ARG A 172 0.34 41.46 1.35
CA ARG A 172 1.78 41.07 1.39
C ARG A 172 2.38 41.07 2.79
N THR A 173 1.78 41.77 3.73
CA THR A 173 2.12 41.79 5.15
C THR A 173 0.90 41.33 5.94
N CYS A 174 1.11 40.49 6.94
CA CYS A 174 0.03 39.89 7.71
C CYS A 174 0.51 39.53 9.11
N ASP A 175 -0.01 40.24 10.10
CA ASP A 175 0.45 40.14 11.49
C ASP A 175 -0.27 39.03 12.26
N PHE A 176 0.39 38.52 13.30
CA PHE A 176 -0.21 37.57 14.23
C PHE A 176 -1.32 38.24 15.06
N TYR A 177 -2.26 37.44 15.58
CA TYR A 177 -3.18 37.94 16.60
C TYR A 177 -2.41 38.34 17.88
N PRO A 178 -2.85 39.38 18.61
CA PRO A 178 -2.21 39.79 19.85
C PRO A 178 -2.23 38.67 20.91
N GLU A 179 -1.16 38.63 21.69
CA GLU A 179 -0.76 37.54 22.59
C GLU A 179 -1.81 37.19 23.68
N SER A 180 -2.65 38.16 24.06
CA SER A 180 -3.66 38.03 25.12
C SER A 180 -4.83 37.08 24.82
N GLN A 181 -4.87 36.41 23.66
CA GLN A 181 -5.96 35.51 23.28
C GLN A 181 -5.65 34.00 23.40
N LYS A 182 -4.49 33.60 23.96
CA LYS A 182 -4.04 32.19 24.13
C LYS A 182 -4.46 31.26 22.98
N LEU A 183 -4.16 31.67 21.74
CA LEU A 183 -4.58 30.96 20.55
C LEU A 183 -3.77 29.67 20.37
N LYS A 184 -4.47 28.57 20.07
CA LYS A 184 -3.87 27.24 19.85
C LYS A 184 -2.77 27.31 18.79
N THR A 185 -1.52 27.24 19.25
CA THR A 185 -0.35 27.06 18.40
C THR A 185 -0.18 25.58 18.07
N GLU A 186 0.29 25.28 16.87
CA GLU A 186 0.53 23.91 16.41
C GLU A 186 2.03 23.70 16.16
N LEU A 187 2.61 22.67 16.77
CA LEU A 187 3.94 22.19 16.45
C LEU A 187 3.84 21.34 15.17
N CYS A 188 4.38 21.86 14.07
CA CYS A 188 4.37 21.24 12.75
C CYS A 188 5.77 20.77 12.33
N MET A 189 5.83 19.57 11.77
CA MET A 189 7.01 18.99 11.11
C MET A 189 6.70 18.79 9.62
N PHE A 190 7.53 19.38 8.77
CA PHE A 190 7.46 19.30 7.31
C PHE A 190 8.70 18.57 6.75
N GLU A 191 8.51 17.66 5.79
CA GLU A 191 9.60 17.19 4.93
C GLU A 191 9.40 17.74 3.51
N VAL A 192 10.30 18.62 3.06
CA VAL A 192 10.26 19.28 1.75
C VAL A 192 11.43 18.79 0.90
N TRP A 193 11.16 18.35 -0.32
CA TRP A 193 12.17 17.98 -1.30
C TRP A 193 12.26 19.06 -2.38
N ASP A 194 13.40 19.73 -2.45
CA ASP A 194 13.71 20.77 -3.43
C ASP A 194 14.66 20.23 -4.50
N VAL A 195 14.43 20.57 -5.77
CA VAL A 195 15.30 20.21 -6.89
C VAL A 195 15.73 21.52 -7.59
N PRO A 196 16.78 22.20 -7.09
CA PRO A 196 17.13 23.56 -7.51
C PRO A 196 17.32 23.71 -9.03
N TRP A 197 17.92 22.72 -9.69
CA TRP A 197 18.18 22.70 -11.13
C TRP A 197 16.94 22.39 -12.00
N GLN A 198 15.80 22.07 -11.40
CA GLN A 198 14.49 21.95 -12.07
C GLN A 198 13.53 23.07 -11.66
N GLY A 199 13.88 23.89 -10.65
CA GLY A 199 12.99 24.91 -10.09
C GLY A 199 11.81 24.35 -9.28
N THR A 200 11.76 23.04 -9.03
CA THR A 200 10.63 22.34 -8.42
C THR A 200 10.84 22.07 -6.93
N SER A 201 9.76 22.19 -6.15
CA SER A 201 9.70 21.85 -4.73
C SER A 201 8.49 20.94 -4.47
N THR A 202 8.61 19.94 -3.61
CA THR A 202 7.55 18.97 -3.30
C THR A 202 7.47 18.73 -1.80
N LEU A 203 6.25 18.77 -1.25
CA LEU A 203 6.02 18.44 0.16
C LEU A 203 5.86 16.92 0.27
N LEU A 204 6.87 16.24 0.81
CA LEU A 204 6.85 14.79 1.00
C LEU A 204 5.97 14.38 2.20
N LYS A 205 5.88 15.23 3.22
CA LYS A 205 5.27 14.89 4.52
C LYS A 205 4.90 16.14 5.30
N GLN A 206 3.80 16.06 6.03
CA GLN A 206 3.33 17.07 6.98
C GLN A 206 2.75 16.33 8.19
N LYS A 207 3.17 16.73 9.40
CA LYS A 207 2.55 16.32 10.67
C LYS A 207 2.41 17.56 11.55
N CYS A 208 1.26 17.78 12.17
CA CYS A 208 1.05 18.89 13.10
C CYS A 208 0.29 18.41 14.33
N GLN A 209 0.62 18.94 15.51
CA GLN A 209 0.00 18.63 16.79
C GLN A 209 -0.21 19.92 17.59
N PRO A 210 -1.29 20.06 18.39
CA PRO A 210 -1.47 21.23 19.25
C PRO A 210 -0.38 21.29 20.33
N LYS A 211 0.16 22.48 20.58
CA LYS A 211 1.11 22.74 21.66
C LYS A 211 0.37 22.70 23.01
N VAL A 212 0.88 21.93 23.96
CA VAL A 212 0.39 21.91 25.35
C VAL A 212 1.26 22.88 26.15
N GLU A 213 0.65 23.84 26.83
CA GLU A 213 1.34 24.73 27.77
C GLU A 213 1.36 24.07 29.16
N VAL A 214 2.52 24.09 29.81
CA VAL A 214 2.69 23.69 31.21
C VAL A 214 3.02 24.97 31.98
N GLU A 215 2.06 25.47 32.76
CA GLU A 215 2.25 26.63 33.64
C GLU A 215 2.48 26.15 35.08
N GLU A 216 3.62 26.52 35.66
CA GLU A 216 3.96 26.20 37.05
C GLU A 216 3.07 26.97 38.03
N THR A 217 2.23 26.27 38.80
CA THR A 217 1.61 26.85 40.01
C THR A 217 1.67 25.85 41.17
N ASN A 218 2.38 26.25 42.25
CA ASN A 218 2.45 25.47 43.48
C ASN A 218 1.13 25.59 44.28
N LYS A 219 0.15 24.76 43.92
CA LYS A 219 -0.90 24.30 44.85
C LYS A 219 -1.11 22.80 44.69
N VAL A 220 -1.12 22.09 45.82
CA VAL A 220 -1.41 20.66 45.86
C VAL A 220 -2.92 20.46 45.80
N GLU A 221 -3.43 20.20 44.61
CA GLU A 221 -4.71 19.51 44.39
C GLU A 221 -4.61 18.79 43.03
N ASP A 222 -4.85 17.48 43.04
CA ASP A 222 -4.55 16.59 41.91
C ASP A 222 -5.66 16.65 40.85
N SER A 223 -5.24 16.83 39.60
CA SER A 223 -6.05 16.57 38.41
C SER A 223 -5.14 16.14 37.25
N SER A 224 -4.24 15.21 37.54
CA SER A 224 -3.55 14.46 36.52
C SER A 224 -4.51 13.44 35.91
N THR A 225 -4.80 13.53 34.60
CA THR A 225 -5.41 12.42 33.87
C THR A 225 -4.35 11.34 33.64
N SER A 226 -3.96 10.67 34.73
CA SER A 226 -3.09 9.52 34.70
C SER A 226 -3.83 8.35 34.04
N GLN A 227 -3.30 7.86 32.91
CA GLN A 227 -3.59 6.50 32.50
C GLN A 227 -3.06 5.57 33.59
N SER A 228 -3.86 4.59 34.01
CA SER A 228 -3.45 3.77 35.14
C SER A 228 -2.27 2.87 34.74
N PRO A 229 -1.36 2.54 35.68
CA PRO A 229 -0.32 1.54 35.41
C PRO A 229 -0.94 0.21 34.92
N GLU A 230 -2.13 -0.12 35.44
CA GLU A 230 -2.92 -1.31 35.11
C GLU A 230 -3.38 -1.33 33.64
N GLU A 231 -3.96 -0.23 33.13
CA GLU A 231 -4.33 -0.03 31.72
C GLU A 231 -3.12 -0.22 30.79
N SER A 232 -1.96 0.33 31.18
CA SER A 232 -0.72 0.20 30.40
C SER A 232 -0.16 -1.23 30.38
N VAL A 233 -0.33 -1.99 31.47
CA VAL A 233 0.11 -3.38 31.60
C VAL A 233 -0.83 -4.32 30.86
N GLU A 234 -2.14 -4.11 30.93
CA GLU A 234 -3.12 -4.91 30.18
C GLU A 234 -2.92 -4.77 28.67
N LEU A 235 -2.81 -3.53 28.17
CA LEU A 235 -2.55 -3.25 26.75
C LEU A 235 -1.27 -3.95 26.24
N LEU A 236 -0.20 -3.95 27.04
CA LEU A 236 1.05 -4.67 26.74
C LEU A 236 0.88 -6.19 26.80
N GLY A 237 -0.05 -6.72 27.59
CA GLY A 237 -0.44 -8.12 27.59
C GLY A 237 -1.18 -8.50 26.31
N GLN A 238 -2.29 -7.81 26.02
CA GLN A 238 -3.11 -8.02 24.83
C GLN A 238 -2.28 -7.90 23.53
N PHE A 239 -1.33 -6.95 23.45
CA PHE A 239 -0.46 -6.81 22.29
C PHE A 239 0.52 -7.99 22.13
N LYS A 240 1.06 -8.54 23.22
CA LYS A 240 1.91 -9.75 23.16
C LYS A 240 1.12 -10.98 22.72
N GLU A 241 -0.11 -11.14 23.20
CA GLU A 241 -1.01 -12.21 22.75
C GLU A 241 -1.35 -12.06 21.26
N PHE A 242 -1.66 -10.84 20.81
CA PHE A 242 -1.85 -10.52 19.40
C PHE A 242 -0.61 -10.87 18.55
N MET A 243 0.59 -10.51 19.00
CA MET A 243 1.83 -10.83 18.30
C MET A 243 2.05 -12.33 18.17
N ALA A 244 1.86 -13.09 19.26
CA ALA A 244 1.99 -14.54 19.24
C ALA A 244 0.92 -15.21 18.35
N LYS A 245 -0.34 -14.77 18.46
CA LYS A 245 -1.49 -15.34 17.74
C LYS A 245 -1.40 -15.19 16.21
N TYR A 246 -0.84 -14.07 15.73
CA TYR A 246 -0.71 -13.79 14.30
C TYR A 246 0.75 -13.76 13.81
N ASN A 247 1.67 -14.37 14.56
CA ASN A 247 3.10 -14.49 14.25
C ASN A 247 3.78 -13.16 13.84
N LYS A 248 3.44 -12.06 14.52
CA LYS A 248 3.96 -10.72 14.22
C LYS A 248 5.39 -10.58 14.75
N VAL A 249 6.30 -10.21 13.86
CA VAL A 249 7.69 -9.87 14.18
C VAL A 249 7.98 -8.49 13.60
N TYR A 250 8.55 -7.59 14.42
CA TYR A 250 8.89 -6.23 14.02
C TYR A 250 10.40 -6.04 13.95
N SER A 251 10.85 -5.18 13.03
CA SER A 251 12.28 -5.02 12.68
C SER A 251 13.11 -4.28 13.73
N SER A 252 12.47 -3.49 14.59
CA SER A 252 13.11 -2.78 15.70
C SER A 252 12.09 -2.45 16.81
N GLN A 253 12.58 -1.99 17.96
CA GLN A 253 11.73 -1.58 19.08
C GLN A 253 10.84 -0.38 18.70
N GLU A 254 11.35 0.57 17.91
CA GLU A 254 10.61 1.77 17.51
C GLU A 254 9.41 1.44 16.59
N GLU A 255 9.53 0.41 15.74
CA GLU A 255 8.40 -0.11 14.96
C GLU A 255 7.46 -0.93 15.85
N ALA A 256 7.96 -1.73 16.80
CA ALA A 256 7.10 -2.42 17.77
C ALA A 256 6.27 -1.44 18.62
N ASP A 257 6.88 -0.37 19.13
CA ASP A 257 6.20 0.71 19.87
C ASP A 257 5.19 1.46 18.99
N ARG A 258 5.50 1.64 17.70
CA ARG A 258 4.56 2.20 16.73
C ARG A 258 3.36 1.28 16.51
N ARG A 259 3.61 -0.02 16.35
CA ARG A 259 2.57 -1.04 16.13
C ARG A 259 1.68 -1.21 17.36
N LEU A 260 2.25 -1.12 18.57
CA LEU A 260 1.52 -1.05 19.85
C LEU A 260 0.60 0.17 19.92
N ARG A 261 1.06 1.36 19.52
CA ARG A 261 0.21 2.56 19.47
C ARG A 261 -0.93 2.43 18.45
N ILE A 262 -0.65 1.87 17.28
CA ILE A 262 -1.69 1.62 16.26
C ILE A 262 -2.70 0.59 16.78
N PHE A 263 -2.23 -0.49 17.42
CA PHE A 263 -3.05 -1.50 18.07
C PHE A 263 -3.99 -0.93 19.12
N HIS A 264 -3.51 0.01 19.95
CA HIS A 264 -4.34 0.68 20.95
C HIS A 264 -5.48 1.50 20.33
N GLU A 265 -5.21 2.32 19.32
CA GLU A 265 -6.27 3.11 18.65
C GLU A 265 -7.24 2.23 17.84
N ASN A 266 -6.76 1.13 17.28
CA ASN A 266 -7.59 0.12 16.62
C ASN A 266 -8.46 -0.67 17.61
N LEU A 267 -7.98 -0.93 18.83
CA LEU A 267 -8.78 -1.54 19.90
C LEU A 267 -9.95 -0.64 20.31
N LYS A 268 -9.68 0.65 20.59
CA LYS A 268 -10.71 1.67 20.84
C LYS A 268 -11.71 1.78 19.68
N THR A 269 -11.24 1.63 18.44
CA THR A 269 -12.11 1.64 17.24
C THR A 269 -13.01 0.41 17.19
N ALA A 270 -12.48 -0.78 17.52
CA ALA A 270 -13.26 -2.01 17.62
C ALA A 270 -14.27 -1.99 18.77
N GLU A 271 -13.90 -1.47 19.95
CA GLU A 271 -14.81 -1.21 21.07
C GLU A 271 -15.90 -0.21 20.68
N LYS A 272 -15.54 0.84 19.93
CA LYS A 272 -16.50 1.84 19.48
C LYS A 272 -17.50 1.27 18.48
N LEU A 273 -17.05 0.42 17.55
CA LEU A 273 -17.92 -0.39 16.70
C LEU A 273 -18.81 -1.32 17.53
N GLN A 274 -18.25 -2.04 18.51
CA GLN A 274 -18.99 -2.96 19.36
C GLN A 274 -20.10 -2.27 20.15
N SER A 275 -19.85 -1.05 20.65
CA SER A 275 -20.82 -0.22 21.37
C SER A 275 -21.92 0.39 20.49
N LEU A 276 -21.78 0.28 19.16
CA LEU A 276 -22.65 0.91 18.16
C LEU A 276 -23.13 -0.09 17.08
N ASP A 277 -22.93 -1.39 17.25
CA ASP A 277 -23.48 -2.38 16.33
C ASP A 277 -24.99 -2.45 16.50
N GLN A 278 -25.73 -2.33 15.40
CA GLN A 278 -27.20 -2.42 15.40
C GLN A 278 -27.68 -3.87 15.22
N GLY A 279 -26.76 -4.84 15.17
CA GLY A 279 -27.01 -6.24 14.89
C GLY A 279 -26.57 -7.13 16.05
N SER A 280 -25.68 -8.09 15.75
CA SER A 280 -25.15 -9.05 16.72
C SER A 280 -23.70 -9.43 16.42
N ALA A 281 -22.93 -8.53 15.82
CA ALA A 281 -21.53 -8.78 15.56
C ALA A 281 -20.68 -8.62 16.83
N GLU A 282 -19.65 -9.47 16.91
CA GLU A 282 -18.50 -9.25 17.77
C GLU A 282 -17.39 -8.60 16.94
N TYR A 283 -16.85 -7.49 17.44
CA TYR A 283 -15.66 -6.81 16.91
C TYR A 283 -14.52 -6.90 17.91
N GLY A 284 -13.28 -6.79 17.44
CA GLY A 284 -12.10 -6.85 18.31
C GLY A 284 -10.82 -7.13 17.53
N VAL A 285 -9.88 -7.80 18.20
CA VAL A 285 -8.54 -8.03 17.67
C VAL A 285 -8.52 -9.00 16.48
N THR A 286 -8.16 -8.51 15.31
CA THR A 286 -7.91 -9.28 14.07
C THR A 286 -6.43 -9.22 13.70
N LYS A 287 -5.99 -9.94 12.66
CA LYS A 287 -4.61 -9.83 12.14
C LYS A 287 -4.24 -8.45 11.57
N PHE A 288 -5.23 -7.56 11.40
CA PHE A 288 -5.08 -6.21 10.88
C PHE A 288 -5.03 -5.13 11.98
N SER A 289 -5.14 -5.53 13.26
CA SER A 289 -5.20 -4.57 14.38
C SER A 289 -3.91 -3.76 14.58
N ASP A 290 -2.78 -4.12 14.00
CA ASP A 290 -1.54 -3.31 14.03
C ASP A 290 -1.35 -2.40 12.80
N LEU A 291 -2.33 -2.29 11.89
CA LEU A 291 -2.26 -1.48 10.66
C LEU A 291 -3.06 -0.18 10.80
N THR A 292 -2.55 0.94 10.28
CA THR A 292 -3.40 2.15 10.14
C THR A 292 -4.47 1.93 9.09
N GLU A 293 -5.52 2.77 9.06
CA GLU A 293 -6.53 2.70 8.00
C GLU A 293 -5.88 2.81 6.61
N GLU A 294 -4.91 3.72 6.42
CA GLU A 294 -4.22 3.88 5.15
C GLU A 294 -3.36 2.67 4.76
N GLU A 295 -2.67 2.05 5.73
CA GLU A 295 -1.90 0.80 5.51
C GLU A 295 -2.85 -0.36 5.13
N PHE A 296 -4.01 -0.47 5.79
CA PHE A 296 -5.02 -1.49 5.46
C PHE A 296 -5.63 -1.25 4.07
N ARG A 297 -6.09 -0.03 3.81
CA ARG A 297 -6.71 0.40 2.53
C ARG A 297 -5.79 0.25 1.32
N SER A 298 -4.49 0.50 1.48
CA SER A 298 -3.52 0.44 0.37
C SER A 298 -2.98 -0.97 0.11
N THR A 299 -3.16 -1.91 1.05
CA THR A 299 -2.53 -3.24 0.99
C THR A 299 -3.53 -4.37 0.75
N TYR A 300 -4.71 -4.31 1.39
CA TYR A 300 -5.72 -5.39 1.37
C TYR A 300 -7.01 -5.02 0.63
N LEU A 301 -7.24 -3.72 0.42
CA LEU A 301 -8.43 -3.20 -0.26
C LEU A 301 -8.09 -2.70 -1.68
N ASN A 302 -9.11 -2.18 -2.36
CA ASN A 302 -9.10 -1.74 -3.75
C ASN A 302 -9.78 -0.36 -3.86
N PRO A 303 -9.02 0.74 -3.71
CA PRO A 303 -9.57 2.10 -3.68
C PRO A 303 -10.12 2.57 -5.04
N LEU A 304 -9.97 1.80 -6.13
CA LEU A 304 -10.49 2.18 -7.45
C LEU A 304 -12.01 2.02 -7.56
N LEU A 305 -12.61 1.11 -6.78
CA LEU A 305 -14.05 0.80 -6.81
C LEU A 305 -14.97 2.00 -6.51
N SER A 306 -14.50 2.99 -5.75
CA SER A 306 -15.22 4.24 -5.46
C SER A 306 -14.88 5.40 -6.40
N GLN A 307 -13.91 5.22 -7.31
CA GLN A 307 -13.38 6.28 -8.17
C GLN A 307 -13.66 6.07 -9.65
N TRP A 308 -13.80 4.82 -10.11
CA TRP A 308 -14.01 4.51 -11.52
C TRP A 308 -15.49 4.52 -11.92
N THR A 309 -15.82 5.36 -12.89
CA THR A 309 -17.00 5.16 -13.74
C THR A 309 -16.74 4.00 -14.70
N LEU A 310 -17.67 3.04 -14.79
CA LEU A 310 -17.65 1.97 -15.80
C LEU A 310 -17.50 2.57 -17.20
N GLN A 311 -16.40 2.27 -17.91
CA GLN A 311 -16.21 2.73 -19.30
C GLN A 311 -17.20 2.08 -20.26
N ARG A 312 -17.72 0.90 -19.90
CA ARG A 312 -18.80 0.18 -20.57
C ARG A 312 -19.77 -0.33 -19.50
N PRO A 313 -21.06 -0.01 -19.56
CA PRO A 313 -22.04 -0.62 -18.68
C PRO A 313 -22.20 -2.10 -19.04
N MET A 314 -22.33 -2.96 -18.02
CA MET A 314 -22.65 -4.37 -18.23
C MET A 314 -24.10 -4.51 -18.69
N LYS A 315 -24.48 -5.66 -19.25
CA LYS A 315 -25.88 -5.93 -19.59
C LYS A 315 -26.67 -6.16 -18.30
N PRO A 316 -27.93 -5.69 -18.17
CA PRO A 316 -28.76 -6.02 -17.03
C PRO A 316 -29.08 -7.53 -17.03
N ALA A 317 -28.99 -8.16 -15.87
CA ALA A 317 -29.40 -9.54 -15.67
C ALA A 317 -30.92 -9.70 -15.88
N SER A 318 -31.35 -10.85 -16.37
CA SER A 318 -32.78 -11.22 -16.35
C SER A 318 -33.25 -11.40 -14.90
N PRO A 319 -34.43 -10.89 -14.51
CA PRO A 319 -35.01 -11.13 -13.19
C PRO A 319 -35.21 -12.62 -12.91
N ALA A 320 -35.20 -12.99 -11.62
CA ALA A 320 -35.55 -14.32 -11.16
C ALA A 320 -37.01 -14.66 -11.51
N ARG A 321 -37.32 -15.96 -11.73
CA ARG A 321 -38.66 -16.45 -12.09
C ARG A 321 -39.67 -16.40 -10.94
N GLY A 322 -39.21 -16.20 -9.70
CA GLY A 322 -40.05 -16.17 -8.51
C GLY A 322 -39.41 -15.44 -7.32
N PRO A 323 -40.11 -15.34 -6.18
CA PRO A 323 -39.56 -14.74 -4.98
C PRO A 323 -38.43 -15.60 -4.38
N ALA A 324 -37.53 -14.94 -3.66
CA ALA A 324 -36.50 -15.59 -2.85
C ALA A 324 -37.13 -16.56 -1.82
N PRO A 325 -36.54 -17.76 -1.58
CA PRO A 325 -36.80 -18.52 -0.36
C PRO A 325 -36.40 -17.71 0.90
N ALA A 326 -36.76 -18.20 2.09
CA ALA A 326 -36.45 -17.50 3.34
C ALA A 326 -34.93 -17.43 3.63
N SER A 327 -34.20 -18.47 3.22
CA SER A 327 -32.75 -18.61 3.33
C SER A 327 -32.22 -19.48 2.19
N TRP A 328 -30.98 -19.23 1.77
CA TRP A 328 -30.27 -20.04 0.78
C TRP A 328 -28.76 -19.89 0.99
N ASP A 329 -27.99 -20.98 0.87
CA ASP A 329 -26.53 -20.93 1.00
C ASP A 329 -25.86 -21.89 0.03
N TRP A 330 -25.11 -21.35 -0.93
CA TRP A 330 -24.47 -22.14 -1.98
C TRP A 330 -23.35 -23.06 -1.48
N ARG A 331 -22.89 -22.90 -0.23
CA ARG A 331 -21.96 -23.82 0.42
C ARG A 331 -22.58 -25.20 0.64
N ASP A 332 -23.84 -25.23 1.08
CA ASP A 332 -24.61 -26.46 1.30
C ASP A 332 -25.00 -27.16 -0.02
N HIS A 333 -24.83 -26.46 -1.15
CA HIS A 333 -25.12 -26.93 -2.50
C HIS A 333 -23.86 -27.15 -3.36
N GLY A 334 -22.65 -27.00 -2.81
CA GLY A 334 -21.40 -27.32 -3.49
C GLY A 334 -20.90 -26.30 -4.53
N ALA A 335 -21.53 -25.13 -4.66
CA ALA A 335 -21.14 -24.11 -5.64
C ALA A 335 -20.13 -23.08 -5.10
N VAL A 336 -19.38 -23.42 -4.05
CA VAL A 336 -18.45 -22.51 -3.36
C VAL A 336 -17.16 -23.24 -3.02
N SER A 337 -16.04 -22.80 -3.60
CA SER A 337 -14.69 -23.30 -3.30
C SER A 337 -14.21 -22.91 -1.90
N PRO A 338 -13.13 -23.53 -1.36
CA PRO A 338 -12.50 -23.12 -0.09
C PRO A 338 -12.08 -21.64 -0.07
N VAL A 339 -11.85 -21.08 1.13
CA VAL A 339 -11.44 -19.68 1.28
C VAL A 339 -9.96 -19.53 0.90
N LYS A 340 -9.69 -18.63 -0.04
CA LYS A 340 -8.34 -18.24 -0.47
C LYS A 340 -7.86 -16.98 0.29
N ASN A 341 -6.59 -16.61 0.12
CA ASN A 341 -5.97 -15.47 0.79
C ASN A 341 -5.15 -14.63 -0.21
N GLN A 342 -5.59 -13.39 -0.47
CA GLN A 342 -4.91 -12.42 -1.35
C GLN A 342 -3.57 -11.90 -0.79
N GLY A 343 -3.27 -12.12 0.49
CA GLY A 343 -2.08 -11.58 1.13
C GLY A 343 -2.01 -10.05 1.05
N MET A 344 -0.80 -9.52 0.79
CA MET A 344 -0.54 -8.08 0.73
C MET A 344 -0.72 -7.48 -0.68
N CYS A 345 -1.80 -7.87 -1.36
CA CYS A 345 -2.11 -7.46 -2.73
C CYS A 345 -3.59 -7.05 -2.84
N GLY A 346 -3.88 -5.86 -3.38
CA GLY A 346 -5.23 -5.32 -3.60
C GLY A 346 -6.03 -6.00 -4.74
N SER A 347 -5.91 -7.32 -4.88
CA SER A 347 -6.52 -8.14 -5.94
C SER A 347 -7.87 -8.78 -5.56
N CYS A 348 -8.56 -8.26 -4.54
CA CYS A 348 -9.88 -8.76 -4.12
C CYS A 348 -10.90 -8.80 -5.28
N TRP A 349 -10.74 -7.93 -6.28
CA TRP A 349 -11.53 -7.92 -7.52
C TRP A 349 -11.40 -9.23 -8.32
N ALA A 350 -10.20 -9.83 -8.36
CA ALA A 350 -9.95 -11.11 -9.00
C ALA A 350 -10.64 -12.24 -8.22
N PHE A 351 -10.41 -12.35 -6.91
CA PHE A 351 -11.05 -13.35 -6.03
C PHE A 351 -12.59 -13.29 -6.05
N SER A 352 -13.16 -12.09 -6.19
CA SER A 352 -14.61 -11.90 -6.31
C SER A 352 -15.18 -12.44 -7.63
N VAL A 353 -14.41 -12.32 -8.73
CA VAL A 353 -14.79 -12.76 -10.07
C VAL A 353 -14.51 -14.25 -10.29
N THR A 354 -13.33 -14.75 -9.93
CA THR A 354 -13.02 -16.19 -9.97
C THR A 354 -14.02 -16.97 -9.12
N GLY A 355 -14.28 -16.55 -7.88
CA GLY A 355 -15.25 -17.20 -6.99
C GLY A 355 -16.69 -17.20 -7.52
N ASN A 356 -17.08 -16.20 -8.32
CA ASN A 356 -18.36 -16.22 -9.03
C ASN A 356 -18.31 -17.24 -10.18
N ILE A 357 -17.26 -17.23 -11.01
CA ILE A 357 -17.13 -18.13 -12.15
C ILE A 357 -17.00 -19.60 -11.71
N GLU A 358 -16.29 -19.89 -10.61
CA GLU A 358 -16.23 -21.22 -9.99
C GLU A 358 -17.63 -21.74 -9.65
N GLY A 359 -18.49 -20.88 -9.06
CA GLY A 359 -19.89 -21.20 -8.77
C GLY A 359 -20.76 -21.35 -10.01
N GLN A 360 -20.71 -20.39 -10.95
CA GLN A 360 -21.45 -20.47 -12.22
C GLN A 360 -21.07 -21.71 -13.04
N TRP A 361 -19.77 -22.05 -13.07
CA TRP A 361 -19.25 -23.22 -13.79
C TRP A 361 -19.69 -24.53 -13.12
N PHE A 362 -19.75 -24.59 -11.78
CA PHE A 362 -20.35 -25.70 -11.06
C PHE A 362 -21.85 -25.85 -11.37
N LEU A 363 -22.65 -24.77 -11.30
CA LEU A 363 -24.08 -24.81 -11.63
C LEU A 363 -24.32 -25.32 -13.07
N LYS A 364 -23.44 -24.96 -14.00
CA LYS A 364 -23.56 -25.30 -15.41
C LYS A 364 -23.08 -26.72 -15.76
N ASN A 365 -21.95 -27.15 -15.18
CA ASN A 365 -21.22 -28.35 -15.61
C ASN A 365 -21.14 -29.45 -14.52
N GLY A 366 -21.63 -29.19 -13.30
CA GLY A 366 -21.60 -30.12 -12.17
C GLY A 366 -20.22 -30.33 -11.52
N ALA A 367 -19.18 -29.66 -12.01
CA ALA A 367 -17.81 -29.76 -11.50
C ALA A 367 -17.35 -28.43 -10.90
N LEU A 368 -17.01 -28.44 -9.61
CA LEU A 368 -16.44 -27.28 -8.93
C LEU A 368 -14.94 -27.24 -9.18
N LEU A 369 -14.46 -26.14 -9.74
CA LEU A 369 -13.05 -25.89 -9.99
C LEU A 369 -12.50 -24.88 -8.98
N SER A 370 -11.17 -24.83 -8.86
CA SER A 370 -10.44 -23.70 -8.29
C SER A 370 -9.70 -23.02 -9.43
N LEU A 371 -10.07 -21.79 -9.77
CA LEU A 371 -9.56 -21.04 -10.91
C LEU A 371 -8.49 -20.04 -10.47
N SER A 372 -7.58 -19.67 -11.38
CA SER A 372 -6.46 -18.78 -11.07
C SER A 372 -6.90 -17.32 -10.87
N GLU A 373 -6.61 -16.75 -9.70
CA GLU A 373 -6.58 -15.29 -9.54
C GLU A 373 -5.29 -14.65 -10.07
N GLN A 374 -4.20 -15.42 -10.17
CA GLN A 374 -2.90 -14.92 -10.63
C GLN A 374 -2.93 -14.54 -12.11
N GLU A 375 -3.64 -15.32 -12.92
CA GLU A 375 -3.84 -15.04 -14.35
C GLU A 375 -4.48 -13.66 -14.55
N LEU A 376 -5.51 -13.31 -13.77
CA LEU A 376 -6.09 -11.96 -13.79
C LEU A 376 -5.09 -10.89 -13.33
N VAL A 377 -4.37 -11.14 -12.24
CA VAL A 377 -3.34 -10.22 -11.70
C VAL A 377 -2.24 -9.92 -12.73
N ASP A 378 -1.88 -10.89 -13.58
CA ASP A 378 -0.77 -10.78 -14.55
C ASP A 378 -1.23 -10.38 -15.95
N CYS A 379 -2.27 -11.02 -16.48
CA CYS A 379 -2.72 -10.95 -17.86
C CYS A 379 -3.78 -9.87 -18.12
N ASP A 380 -4.51 -9.39 -17.11
CA ASP A 380 -5.40 -8.25 -17.33
C ASP A 380 -4.58 -6.97 -17.60
N GLY A 381 -4.97 -6.29 -18.69
CA GLY A 381 -4.43 -5.01 -19.15
C GLY A 381 -5.41 -3.84 -19.03
N LEU A 382 -6.61 -4.07 -18.50
CA LEU A 382 -7.59 -3.04 -18.12
C LEU A 382 -7.36 -2.61 -16.66
N ASP A 383 -7.14 -3.57 -15.77
CA ASP A 383 -6.96 -3.36 -14.33
C ASP A 383 -5.48 -3.23 -13.89
N GLN A 384 -5.28 -2.87 -12.62
CA GLN A 384 -3.97 -2.49 -12.06
C GLN A 384 -3.40 -3.54 -11.09
N ALA A 385 -3.80 -4.81 -11.23
CA ALA A 385 -3.29 -5.92 -10.42
C ALA A 385 -3.47 -5.66 -8.91
N CYS A 386 -2.38 -5.74 -8.13
CA CYS A 386 -2.38 -5.45 -6.70
C CYS A 386 -2.68 -4.00 -6.30
N ARG A 387 -2.86 -3.07 -7.26
CA ARG A 387 -3.32 -1.69 -6.99
C ARG A 387 -4.84 -1.51 -7.11
N GLY A 388 -5.55 -2.57 -7.48
CA GLY A 388 -7.00 -2.56 -7.67
C GLY A 388 -7.43 -2.84 -9.11
N GLY A 389 -8.74 -2.96 -9.28
CA GLY A 389 -9.42 -3.35 -10.52
C GLY A 389 -10.94 -3.34 -10.36
N LEU A 390 -11.70 -3.71 -11.39
CA LEU A 390 -13.16 -3.80 -11.34
C LEU A 390 -13.63 -5.20 -11.77
N PRO A 391 -14.61 -5.81 -11.08
CA PRO A 391 -15.22 -7.06 -11.51
C PRO A 391 -15.68 -7.05 -12.98
N SER A 392 -16.24 -5.92 -13.45
CA SER A 392 -16.62 -5.71 -14.85
C SER A 392 -15.46 -5.84 -15.85
N ASN A 393 -14.28 -5.32 -15.49
CA ASN A 393 -13.10 -5.31 -16.34
C ASN A 393 -12.50 -6.72 -16.40
N ALA A 394 -12.43 -7.40 -15.25
CA ALA A 394 -11.99 -8.78 -15.15
C ALA A 394 -12.85 -9.75 -15.99
N TYR A 395 -14.18 -9.60 -16.00
CA TYR A 395 -15.01 -10.37 -16.93
C TYR A 395 -14.68 -10.05 -18.39
N GLU A 396 -14.57 -8.76 -18.77
CA GLU A 396 -14.19 -8.37 -20.15
C GLU A 396 -12.76 -8.85 -20.51
N ALA A 397 -11.86 -9.03 -19.54
CA ALA A 397 -10.53 -9.61 -19.74
C ALA A 397 -10.61 -11.13 -20.00
N ILE A 398 -11.39 -11.87 -19.22
CA ILE A 398 -11.60 -13.32 -19.41
C ILE A 398 -12.28 -13.61 -20.75
N GLU A 399 -13.28 -12.82 -21.13
CA GLU A 399 -13.94 -12.89 -22.45
C GLU A 399 -12.94 -12.68 -23.61
N LYS A 400 -11.84 -11.94 -23.40
CA LYS A 400 -10.78 -11.72 -24.39
C LYS A 400 -9.65 -12.75 -24.36
N LEU A 401 -9.30 -13.27 -23.17
CA LEU A 401 -8.31 -14.35 -23.01
C LEU A 401 -8.86 -15.68 -23.54
N GLY A 402 -10.18 -15.87 -23.49
CA GLY A 402 -10.89 -17.07 -23.91
C GLY A 402 -11.16 -18.06 -22.78
N GLY A 403 -10.86 -17.70 -21.54
CA GLY A 403 -11.10 -18.51 -20.34
C GLY A 403 -10.16 -18.18 -19.19
N LEU A 404 -10.02 -19.13 -18.26
CA LEU A 404 -9.09 -19.14 -17.13
C LEU A 404 -8.46 -20.54 -16.95
N GLU A 405 -7.20 -20.59 -16.53
CA GLU A 405 -6.50 -21.78 -16.03
C GLU A 405 -6.93 -22.15 -14.59
N THR A 406 -6.55 -23.35 -14.13
CA THR A 406 -6.74 -23.74 -12.72
C THR A 406 -5.74 -23.04 -11.80
N GLU A 407 -6.09 -22.89 -10.52
CA GLU A 407 -5.17 -22.44 -9.47
C GLU A 407 -3.96 -23.38 -9.29
N THR A 408 -4.09 -24.65 -9.67
CA THR A 408 -2.97 -25.62 -9.71
C THR A 408 -2.08 -25.48 -10.94
N ASP A 409 -2.58 -24.87 -12.03
CA ASP A 409 -1.84 -24.65 -13.26
C ASP A 409 -1.14 -23.28 -13.29
N TYR A 410 -1.76 -22.26 -12.69
CA TYR A 410 -1.26 -20.88 -12.59
C TYR A 410 -1.51 -20.35 -11.18
N THR A 411 -0.70 -20.79 -10.22
CA THR A 411 -0.89 -20.56 -8.77
C THR A 411 -0.66 -19.11 -8.32
N TYR A 412 -1.43 -18.70 -7.32
CA TYR A 412 -1.39 -17.37 -6.71
C TYR A 412 -0.09 -17.07 -5.95
N THR A 413 0.44 -15.86 -6.18
CA THR A 413 1.73 -15.40 -5.63
C THR A 413 1.66 -14.03 -4.95
N GLY A 414 0.52 -13.35 -4.97
CA GLY A 414 0.33 -12.06 -4.28
C GLY A 414 1.10 -10.87 -4.88
N GLN A 415 1.54 -10.96 -6.15
CA GLN A 415 2.26 -9.89 -6.84
C GLN A 415 2.05 -9.96 -8.36
N LYS A 416 2.14 -8.83 -9.07
CA LYS A 416 2.11 -8.83 -10.55
C LYS A 416 3.45 -9.33 -11.10
N GLN A 417 3.38 -10.34 -11.94
CA GLN A 417 4.47 -10.92 -12.70
C GLN A 417 4.29 -10.64 -14.20
N ARG A 418 4.92 -11.45 -15.05
CA ARG A 418 4.64 -11.51 -16.49
C ARG A 418 3.55 -12.55 -16.72
N CYS A 419 2.52 -12.18 -17.48
CA CYS A 419 1.51 -13.11 -17.98
C CYS A 419 2.15 -14.30 -18.71
N ASP A 420 1.88 -15.52 -18.23
CA ASP A 420 2.33 -16.80 -18.80
C ASP A 420 1.16 -17.69 -19.28
N PHE A 421 -0.04 -17.11 -19.39
CA PHE A 421 -1.27 -17.78 -19.82
C PHE A 421 -1.12 -18.55 -21.14
N THR A 422 -1.70 -19.75 -21.19
CA THR A 422 -1.80 -20.55 -22.40
C THR A 422 -3.20 -21.13 -22.61
N THR A 423 -3.75 -20.90 -23.81
CA THR A 423 -5.05 -21.42 -24.26
C THR A 423 -5.16 -22.95 -24.27
N ARG A 424 -4.06 -23.67 -24.00
CA ARG A 424 -4.02 -25.15 -23.87
C ARG A 424 -4.40 -25.67 -22.48
N LYS A 425 -4.41 -24.80 -21.47
CA LYS A 425 -4.71 -25.13 -20.07
C LYS A 425 -6.05 -24.55 -19.57
N VAL A 426 -6.76 -23.79 -20.41
CA VAL A 426 -8.07 -23.21 -20.08
C VAL A 426 -9.01 -24.29 -19.56
N ALA A 427 -9.46 -24.14 -18.31
CA ALA A 427 -10.28 -25.09 -17.58
C ALA A 427 -11.74 -24.61 -17.44
N ALA A 428 -11.96 -23.30 -17.45
CA ALA A 428 -13.28 -22.67 -17.47
C ALA A 428 -13.29 -21.46 -18.43
N TYR A 429 -14.47 -21.08 -18.91
CA TYR A 429 -14.69 -19.86 -19.70
C TYR A 429 -16.04 -19.23 -19.36
N ILE A 430 -16.26 -17.99 -19.83
CA ILE A 430 -17.55 -17.29 -19.73
C ILE A 430 -17.97 -16.80 -21.11
N ASN A 431 -19.28 -16.72 -21.36
CA ASN A 431 -19.82 -16.24 -22.64
C ASN A 431 -20.17 -14.75 -22.63
N SER A 432 -20.47 -14.21 -21.46
CA SER A 432 -20.62 -12.78 -21.19
C SER A 432 -20.71 -12.55 -19.67
N SER A 433 -20.99 -11.32 -19.25
CA SER A 433 -21.26 -10.95 -17.86
C SER A 433 -22.42 -9.95 -17.74
N VAL A 434 -23.08 -9.93 -16.58
CA VAL A 434 -24.28 -9.13 -16.28
C VAL A 434 -24.19 -8.38 -14.94
N GLU A 435 -24.81 -7.20 -14.88
CA GLU A 435 -25.07 -6.44 -13.65
C GLU A 435 -26.48 -6.76 -13.16
N LEU A 436 -26.61 -7.04 -11.86
CA LEU A 436 -27.88 -7.36 -11.21
C LEU A 436 -28.68 -6.10 -10.85
N SER A 437 -29.95 -6.30 -10.47
CA SER A 437 -30.74 -5.25 -9.83
C SER A 437 -30.08 -4.73 -8.55
N LYS A 438 -30.49 -3.54 -8.13
CA LYS A 438 -30.04 -2.87 -6.89
C LYS A 438 -31.05 -3.02 -5.74
N ASP A 439 -32.14 -3.76 -5.93
CA ASP A 439 -33.05 -4.16 -4.85
C ASP A 439 -32.56 -5.46 -4.18
N GLU A 440 -32.43 -5.45 -2.85
CA GLU A 440 -31.90 -6.59 -2.08
C GLU A 440 -32.78 -7.86 -2.14
N LYS A 441 -34.07 -7.76 -2.47
CA LYS A 441 -34.97 -8.91 -2.65
C LYS A 441 -34.76 -9.54 -4.02
N GLU A 442 -34.58 -8.70 -5.05
CA GLU A 442 -34.26 -9.18 -6.40
C GLU A 442 -32.87 -9.81 -6.45
N ILE A 443 -31.89 -9.26 -5.73
CA ILE A 443 -30.56 -9.90 -5.53
C ILE A 443 -30.72 -11.26 -4.82
N ALA A 444 -31.51 -11.34 -3.74
CA ALA A 444 -31.72 -12.60 -3.01
C ALA A 444 -32.42 -13.68 -3.86
N ALA A 445 -33.39 -13.28 -4.67
CA ALA A 445 -34.07 -14.19 -5.60
C ALA A 445 -33.13 -14.65 -6.71
N TRP A 446 -32.39 -13.72 -7.32
CA TRP A 446 -31.43 -14.04 -8.37
C TRP A 446 -30.32 -14.97 -7.88
N LEU A 447 -29.74 -14.69 -6.71
CA LEU A 447 -28.69 -15.52 -6.10
C LEU A 447 -29.17 -16.95 -5.85
N ALA A 448 -30.36 -17.14 -5.27
CA ALA A 448 -30.86 -18.49 -4.96
C ALA A 448 -31.22 -19.30 -6.23
N GLU A 449 -31.58 -18.63 -7.33
CA GLU A 449 -31.88 -19.29 -8.59
C GLU A 449 -30.65 -19.52 -9.48
N ASN A 450 -29.66 -18.61 -9.48
CA ASN A 450 -28.62 -18.55 -10.51
C ASN A 450 -27.18 -18.67 -9.98
N GLY A 451 -26.94 -18.79 -8.66
CA GLY A 451 -25.60 -19.01 -8.11
C GLY A 451 -25.01 -17.84 -7.29
N PRO A 452 -23.80 -18.00 -6.73
CA PRO A 452 -23.08 -16.94 -6.02
C PRO A 452 -22.86 -15.69 -6.86
N VAL A 453 -22.86 -14.50 -6.23
CA VAL A 453 -22.79 -13.19 -6.90
C VAL A 453 -21.52 -12.45 -6.50
N SER A 454 -20.78 -11.92 -7.48
CA SER A 454 -19.64 -11.01 -7.24
C SER A 454 -20.18 -9.64 -6.85
N VAL A 455 -19.85 -9.16 -5.64
CA VAL A 455 -20.35 -7.89 -5.08
C VAL A 455 -19.22 -7.03 -4.54
N ALA A 456 -19.51 -5.76 -4.22
CA ALA A 456 -18.55 -4.87 -3.58
C ALA A 456 -19.20 -4.02 -2.48
N LEU A 457 -18.40 -3.67 -1.48
CA LEU A 457 -18.80 -2.97 -0.25
C LEU A 457 -17.70 -1.99 0.22
N ASN A 458 -18.01 -1.16 1.21
CA ASN A 458 -17.01 -0.50 2.06
C ASN A 458 -16.56 -1.46 3.18
N ALA A 459 -15.26 -1.68 3.32
CA ALA A 459 -14.70 -2.69 4.24
C ALA A 459 -14.09 -2.14 5.54
N PHE A 460 -14.35 -0.88 5.91
CA PHE A 460 -13.80 -0.30 7.15
C PHE A 460 -14.17 -1.13 8.39
N ALA A 461 -15.47 -1.41 8.59
CA ALA A 461 -15.94 -2.23 9.72
C ALA A 461 -15.42 -3.69 9.66
N MET A 462 -15.06 -4.20 8.48
CA MET A 462 -14.50 -5.54 8.32
C MET A 462 -13.07 -5.66 8.88
N GLN A 463 -12.30 -4.57 9.00
CA GLN A 463 -10.96 -4.64 9.61
C GLN A 463 -10.99 -5.21 11.04
N PHE A 464 -12.09 -5.00 11.76
CA PHE A 464 -12.26 -5.31 13.18
C PHE A 464 -13.20 -6.50 13.45
N TYR A 465 -13.83 -7.07 12.42
CA TYR A 465 -14.88 -8.08 12.57
C TYR A 465 -14.35 -9.43 13.09
N ARG A 466 -15.07 -10.05 14.03
CA ARG A 466 -14.78 -11.38 14.57
C ARG A 466 -15.81 -12.44 14.14
N LYS A 467 -17.11 -12.17 14.32
CA LYS A 467 -18.25 -13.07 14.01
C LYS A 467 -19.59 -12.36 14.21
N GLY A 468 -20.72 -13.01 13.92
CA GLY A 468 -22.07 -12.50 14.16
C GLY A 468 -22.60 -11.64 13.00
N VAL A 469 -23.84 -11.14 13.09
CA VAL A 469 -24.43 -10.33 12.01
C VAL A 469 -24.08 -8.86 12.20
N SER A 470 -23.19 -8.37 11.33
CA SER A 470 -22.63 -7.01 11.33
C SER A 470 -23.66 -5.99 10.83
N HIS A 471 -23.94 -4.94 11.63
CA HIS A 471 -24.79 -3.81 11.20
C HIS A 471 -24.18 -2.45 11.59
N PRO A 472 -23.02 -2.07 11.03
CA PRO A 472 -22.36 -0.81 11.30
C PRO A 472 -23.15 0.39 10.77
N PHE A 473 -23.15 1.49 11.53
CA PHE A 473 -23.66 2.78 11.05
C PHE A 473 -22.93 3.26 9.80
N LYS A 474 -23.62 4.04 8.94
CA LYS A 474 -23.10 4.57 7.67
C LYS A 474 -21.80 5.41 7.79
N ILE A 475 -21.45 5.88 8.99
CA ILE A 475 -20.17 6.55 9.25
C ILE A 475 -18.98 5.59 9.26
N PHE A 476 -19.19 4.32 9.65
CA PHE A 476 -18.19 3.24 9.65
C PHE A 476 -18.34 2.25 8.47
N CYS A 477 -19.36 2.45 7.63
CA CYS A 477 -19.61 1.64 6.44
C CYS A 477 -20.33 2.48 5.37
N ASN A 478 -19.64 3.47 4.81
CA ASN A 478 -20.25 4.46 3.94
C ASN A 478 -20.63 3.83 2.57
N PRO A 479 -21.93 3.77 2.20
CA PRO A 479 -22.38 3.10 0.98
C PRO A 479 -22.02 3.83 -0.33
N TRP A 480 -21.18 4.87 -0.28
CA TRP A 480 -20.59 5.55 -1.43
C TRP A 480 -19.06 5.34 -1.53
N MET A 481 -18.41 4.87 -0.45
CA MET A 481 -16.97 4.65 -0.37
C MET A 481 -16.62 3.17 -0.55
N ILE A 482 -17.14 2.56 -1.62
CA ILE A 482 -16.86 1.15 -1.92
C ILE A 482 -15.36 0.98 -2.19
N ASP A 483 -14.76 0.00 -1.52
CA ASP A 483 -13.32 -0.24 -1.57
C ASP A 483 -12.92 -1.72 -1.46
N HIS A 484 -13.86 -2.66 -1.34
CA HIS A 484 -13.56 -4.09 -1.32
C HIS A 484 -14.54 -4.90 -2.15
N ALA A 485 -14.04 -5.92 -2.85
CA ALA A 485 -14.84 -6.84 -3.66
C ALA A 485 -14.81 -8.25 -3.07
N VAL A 486 -15.96 -8.91 -2.99
CA VAL A 486 -16.20 -10.13 -2.23
C VAL A 486 -17.32 -10.96 -2.86
N LEU A 487 -17.33 -12.26 -2.61
CA LEU A 487 -18.35 -13.16 -3.17
C LEU A 487 -19.53 -13.33 -2.19
N MET A 488 -20.71 -12.91 -2.59
CA MET A 488 -21.96 -13.19 -1.89
C MET A 488 -22.42 -14.62 -2.22
N VAL A 489 -22.44 -15.50 -1.23
CA VAL A 489 -22.71 -16.95 -1.41
C VAL A 489 -24.09 -17.38 -0.91
N GLY A 490 -24.77 -16.54 -0.12
CA GLY A 490 -26.04 -16.91 0.49
C GLY A 490 -26.65 -15.79 1.33
N TYR A 491 -27.75 -16.13 1.99
CA TYR A 491 -28.47 -15.29 2.94
C TYR A 491 -29.37 -16.14 3.84
N GLY A 492 -29.79 -15.55 4.95
CA GLY A 492 -30.78 -16.17 5.82
C GLY A 492 -31.19 -15.22 6.93
N GLU A 493 -31.42 -15.79 8.12
CA GLU A 493 -31.70 -15.08 9.35
C GLU A 493 -30.97 -15.75 10.54
N ARG A 494 -30.42 -14.95 11.45
CA ARG A 494 -29.85 -15.40 12.73
C ARG A 494 -30.53 -14.61 13.84
N LYS A 495 -31.30 -15.28 14.73
CA LYS A 495 -31.98 -14.66 15.88
C LYS A 495 -32.84 -13.42 15.51
N GLY A 496 -33.63 -13.46 14.43
CA GLY A 496 -34.43 -12.31 13.98
C GLY A 496 -33.67 -11.27 13.13
N MET A 497 -32.35 -11.41 12.93
CA MET A 497 -31.57 -10.52 12.06
C MET A 497 -31.34 -11.17 10.69
N PRO A 498 -31.91 -10.61 9.60
CA PRO A 498 -31.62 -11.06 8.24
C PRO A 498 -30.17 -10.72 7.86
N PHE A 499 -29.48 -11.65 7.20
CA PHE A 499 -28.08 -11.49 6.80
C PHE A 499 -27.81 -11.88 5.35
N TRP A 500 -26.70 -11.37 4.81
CA TRP A 500 -25.96 -11.88 3.65
C TRP A 500 -24.76 -12.70 4.13
N ALA A 501 -24.54 -13.89 3.55
CA ALA A 501 -23.32 -14.67 3.75
C ALA A 501 -22.30 -14.29 2.66
N ILE A 502 -21.15 -13.78 3.09
CA ILE A 502 -20.12 -13.22 2.21
C ILE A 502 -18.81 -13.98 2.43
N LYS A 503 -18.30 -14.62 1.38
CA LYS A 503 -16.97 -15.22 1.33
C LYS A 503 -15.94 -14.13 1.09
N ASN A 504 -14.96 -14.01 1.99
CA ASN A 504 -13.87 -13.04 1.88
C ASN A 504 -12.60 -13.68 1.30
N SER A 505 -11.67 -12.84 0.85
CA SER A 505 -10.38 -13.23 0.24
C SER A 505 -9.18 -13.05 1.20
N TRP A 506 -9.41 -13.11 2.52
CA TRP A 506 -8.38 -12.88 3.55
C TRP A 506 -7.99 -14.13 4.34
N GLY A 507 -8.28 -15.35 3.85
CA GLY A 507 -7.99 -16.61 4.55
C GLY A 507 -8.97 -16.96 5.67
N GLU A 508 -8.93 -18.23 6.10
CA GLU A 508 -9.89 -18.81 7.07
C GLU A 508 -9.70 -18.30 8.51
N ASP A 509 -8.55 -17.70 8.83
CA ASP A 509 -8.24 -17.11 10.14
C ASP A 509 -8.91 -15.73 10.37
N TYR A 510 -9.59 -15.20 9.34
CA TYR A 510 -10.42 -14.00 9.41
C TYR A 510 -11.91 -14.35 9.65
N GLY A 511 -12.61 -13.57 10.49
CA GLY A 511 -14.06 -13.67 10.67
C GLY A 511 -14.55 -15.06 11.11
N GLU A 512 -15.70 -15.48 10.60
CA GLU A 512 -16.21 -16.84 10.76
C GLU A 512 -15.64 -17.75 9.65
N GLN A 513 -14.46 -18.33 9.86
CA GLN A 513 -13.82 -19.26 8.91
C GLN A 513 -13.64 -18.65 7.50
N GLY A 514 -13.23 -17.38 7.43
CA GLY A 514 -13.10 -16.61 6.20
C GLY A 514 -14.39 -15.91 5.72
N TYR A 515 -15.51 -16.12 6.41
CA TYR A 515 -16.80 -15.51 6.06
C TYR A 515 -17.11 -14.26 6.92
N TYR A 516 -17.83 -13.34 6.29
CA TYR A 516 -18.43 -12.16 6.88
C TYR A 516 -19.96 -12.26 6.75
N TYR A 517 -20.69 -11.93 7.81
CA TYR A 517 -22.15 -11.89 7.79
C TYR A 517 -22.62 -10.45 7.98
N LEU A 518 -23.21 -9.88 6.94
CA LEU A 518 -23.65 -8.48 6.88
C LEU A 518 -25.17 -8.40 6.96
N TYR A 519 -25.73 -7.45 7.71
CA TYR A 519 -27.17 -7.23 7.77
C TYR A 519 -27.80 -6.97 6.38
N ARG A 520 -28.93 -7.62 6.10
CA ARG A 520 -29.65 -7.58 4.82
C ARG A 520 -30.95 -6.78 4.92
N GLY A 521 -31.25 -5.97 3.90
CA GLY A 521 -32.46 -5.15 3.82
C GLY A 521 -32.30 -3.71 4.32
N SER A 522 -31.07 -3.17 4.32
CA SER A 522 -30.80 -1.76 4.64
C SER A 522 -29.73 -1.11 3.75
N ASN A 523 -29.37 -1.73 2.63
CA ASN A 523 -28.26 -1.36 1.74
C ASN A 523 -26.93 -1.15 2.51
N ALA A 524 -26.67 -2.00 3.51
CA ALA A 524 -25.55 -1.88 4.42
C ALA A 524 -24.21 -1.91 3.66
N CYS A 525 -23.26 -1.05 4.04
CA CYS A 525 -21.95 -0.90 3.41
C CYS A 525 -21.95 -0.66 1.88
N GLY A 526 -23.11 -0.42 1.24
CA GLY A 526 -23.24 -0.31 -0.22
C GLY A 526 -23.31 -1.64 -0.98
N ILE A 527 -23.53 -2.76 -0.28
CA ILE A 527 -23.45 -4.14 -0.81
C ILE A 527 -24.24 -4.38 -2.12
N ASN A 528 -25.38 -3.72 -2.26
CA ASN A 528 -26.34 -3.87 -3.36
C ASN A 528 -25.97 -3.09 -4.64
N ARG A 529 -24.83 -2.38 -4.66
CA ARG A 529 -24.55 -1.36 -5.68
C ARG A 529 -23.72 -1.83 -6.87
N MET A 530 -22.96 -2.91 -6.70
CA MET A 530 -22.03 -3.45 -7.69
C MET A 530 -22.18 -4.98 -7.77
N CYS A 531 -23.43 -5.45 -7.81
CA CYS A 531 -23.75 -6.88 -7.89
C CYS A 531 -23.64 -7.35 -9.35
N SER A 532 -22.86 -8.41 -9.59
CA SER A 532 -22.54 -8.87 -10.94
C SER A 532 -22.30 -10.38 -11.00
N SER A 533 -22.48 -10.97 -12.18
CA SER A 533 -22.16 -12.37 -12.44
C SER A 533 -21.68 -12.59 -13.87
N ALA A 534 -20.81 -13.58 -14.07
CA ALA A 534 -20.62 -14.23 -15.36
C ALA A 534 -21.89 -14.96 -15.83
N VAL A 535 -21.93 -15.27 -17.13
CA VAL A 535 -22.95 -16.07 -17.82
C VAL A 535 -22.25 -17.16 -18.63
N ILE A 536 -22.70 -18.41 -18.49
CA ILE A 536 -22.13 -19.60 -19.15
C ILE A 536 -23.27 -20.40 -19.80
N ASN A 537 -23.20 -20.58 -21.12
CA ASN A 537 -24.30 -21.04 -21.99
C ASN A 537 -24.30 -22.53 -22.28
#